data_AF-A0A1V5NWH3-F1
#
_entry.id   AF-A0A1V5NWH3-F1
#
_cell.length_a   1.000
_cell.length_b   1.000
_cell.length_c   1.000
_cell.angle_alpha   90.00
_cell.angle_beta   90.00
_cell.angle_gamma   90.00
#
_symmetry.space_group_name_H-M   'P 1'
#
loop_
_entity.id
_entity.type
_entity.pdbx_description
1 polymer ?
#
loop_
_entity_poly.entity_id
_entity_poly.type
_entity_poly.pdbx_seq_one_letter_code
_entity_poly.pdbx_strand_id
1 'polypeptide(L)'
;MSAGEFKDWLKRSNGEHYQQPGLQMTDPRGDAYLIRKLDQIPWKLLKTLVGGSYPQAEIEKERELQTIETAQKTGQAEDPLKIGRTKPIHIPRLINAIHRVILEQYPAVTPVMGEEHKWSSEAQRYLWYGFWHRVGRFIIGKQREFPTLLFMRSKIFLLLACGWTSRYAVTGQEQALEQKIMNYPDHGVQLHDMFRESYLLNRGNMYLTMLTAENVLASDPYRVDRGESQLQRKLVYIRHDSQPLGDNYGAWYHFFGIGMYGLVRAPFVARAVAEIESFGSLFLEGKDKQEDYINRYGAIFGRQLNRLIEKELWKQPLPKDARYDYMLPVTEKSFK
;
A
#
# COMPACT_ATOMS: atom_id res chain seq x y z
N MET A 1 18.94 -24.06 5.62
CA MET A 1 19.75 -23.30 4.64
C MET A 1 21.08 -22.93 5.27
N SER A 2 22.19 -22.90 4.53
CA SER A 2 23.49 -22.51 5.11
C SER A 2 23.75 -21.00 4.92
N ALA A 3 24.51 -20.39 5.83
CA ALA A 3 24.90 -18.98 5.70
C ALA A 3 25.76 -18.69 4.44
N GLY A 4 26.37 -19.72 3.84
CA GLY A 4 27.12 -19.59 2.58
C GLY A 4 26.21 -19.32 1.39
N GLU A 5 25.06 -19.99 1.34
CA GLU A 5 24.10 -19.90 0.23
C GLU A 5 23.43 -18.51 0.13
N PHE A 6 23.04 -17.93 1.28
CA PHE A 6 22.49 -16.57 1.33
C PHE A 6 23.49 -15.50 0.84
N LYS A 7 24.77 -15.64 1.23
CA LYS A 7 25.85 -14.74 0.79
C LYS A 7 26.12 -14.86 -0.71
N ASP A 8 25.97 -16.06 -1.26
CA ASP A 8 26.11 -16.29 -2.69
C ASP A 8 25.00 -15.59 -3.48
N TRP A 9 23.74 -15.67 -3.03
CA TRP A 9 22.64 -14.94 -3.68
C TRP A 9 22.82 -13.43 -3.67
N LEU A 10 23.30 -12.85 -2.56
CA LEU A 10 23.64 -11.43 -2.48
C LEU A 10 24.68 -10.98 -3.55
N LYS A 11 25.52 -11.89 -4.04
CA LYS A 11 26.60 -11.60 -4.99
C LYS A 11 26.25 -11.94 -6.44
N ARG A 12 25.42 -12.96 -6.67
CA ARG A 12 25.22 -13.57 -7.99
C ARG A 12 24.35 -12.74 -8.94
N SER A 13 23.36 -12.00 -8.45
CA SER A 13 22.59 -11.07 -9.30
C SER A 13 21.86 -10.01 -8.47
N ASN A 14 21.42 -8.95 -9.13
CA ASN A 14 20.57 -7.91 -8.54
C ASN A 14 19.10 -8.37 -8.40
N GLY A 15 18.82 -9.65 -8.66
CA GLY A 15 17.48 -10.22 -8.61
C GLY A 15 16.51 -9.60 -9.62
N GLU A 16 16.99 -9.05 -10.75
CA GLU A 16 16.16 -8.31 -11.73
C GLU A 16 14.95 -9.10 -12.22
N HIS A 17 15.05 -10.42 -12.35
CA HIS A 17 13.95 -11.32 -12.75
C HIS A 17 13.39 -12.15 -11.60
N TYR A 18 13.76 -11.85 -10.35
CA TYR A 18 13.20 -12.59 -9.22
C TYR A 18 11.74 -12.22 -8.97
N GLN A 19 10.91 -13.23 -8.88
CA GLN A 19 9.57 -13.18 -8.30
C GLN A 19 9.43 -14.36 -7.34
N GLN A 20 8.87 -14.09 -6.16
CA GLN A 20 8.55 -15.10 -5.17
C GLN A 20 7.54 -16.10 -5.79
N PRO A 21 7.80 -17.41 -5.73
CA PRO A 21 7.04 -18.41 -6.51
C PRO A 21 5.61 -18.66 -6.00
N GLY A 22 5.25 -18.12 -4.83
CA GLY A 22 3.94 -18.27 -4.20
C GLY A 22 3.95 -17.71 -2.78
N LEU A 23 2.86 -17.89 -2.04
CA LEU A 23 2.75 -17.37 -0.67
C LEU A 23 3.79 -17.99 0.27
N GLN A 24 4.74 -17.16 0.70
CA GLN A 24 5.77 -17.49 1.66
C GLN A 24 5.99 -16.28 2.56
N MET A 25 5.61 -16.41 3.84
CA MET A 25 5.77 -15.33 4.82
C MET A 25 7.24 -14.97 5.06
N THR A 26 8.16 -15.83 4.65
CA THR A 26 9.61 -15.63 4.74
C THR A 26 10.25 -16.28 3.53
N ASP A 27 11.10 -15.53 2.83
CA ASP A 27 11.75 -15.96 1.59
C ASP A 27 13.21 -15.50 1.61
N PRO A 28 14.14 -16.35 2.11
CA PRO A 28 15.54 -15.97 2.25
C PRO A 28 16.22 -15.62 0.92
N ARG A 29 15.78 -16.21 -0.19
CA ARG A 29 16.34 -15.92 -1.51
C ARG A 29 15.88 -14.56 -2.02
N GLY A 30 14.58 -14.29 -1.94
CA GLY A 30 14.01 -12.98 -2.23
C GLY A 30 14.60 -11.89 -1.34
N ASP A 31 14.78 -12.17 -0.05
CA ASP A 31 15.38 -11.22 0.89
C ASP A 31 16.82 -10.85 0.51
N ALA A 32 17.64 -11.83 0.11
CA ALA A 32 19.00 -11.57 -0.35
C ALA A 32 19.01 -10.62 -1.57
N TYR A 33 18.15 -10.87 -2.55
CA TYR A 33 18.04 -10.01 -3.73
C TYR A 33 17.47 -8.62 -3.41
N LEU A 34 16.46 -8.55 -2.55
CA LEU A 34 15.88 -7.29 -2.09
C LEU A 34 16.93 -6.44 -1.38
N ILE A 35 17.69 -7.01 -0.45
CA ILE A 35 18.78 -6.31 0.23
C ILE A 35 19.82 -5.82 -0.77
N ARG A 36 20.20 -6.65 -1.75
CA ARG A 36 21.16 -6.24 -2.78
C ARG A 36 20.66 -5.04 -3.59
N LYS A 37 19.36 -5.01 -3.94
CA LYS A 37 18.73 -3.87 -4.62
C LYS A 37 18.73 -2.63 -3.72
N LEU A 38 18.32 -2.77 -2.46
CA LEU A 38 18.29 -1.66 -1.50
C LEU A 38 19.69 -1.06 -1.26
N ASP A 39 20.74 -1.87 -1.29
CA ASP A 39 22.13 -1.42 -1.18
C ASP A 39 22.60 -0.59 -2.39
N GLN A 40 21.91 -0.63 -3.54
CA GLN A 40 22.25 0.16 -4.74
C GLN A 40 21.55 1.51 -4.79
N ILE A 41 20.61 1.75 -3.87
CA ILE A 41 19.82 2.97 -3.88
C ILE A 41 20.70 4.13 -3.43
N PRO A 42 20.80 5.23 -4.23
CA PRO A 42 21.68 6.34 -3.90
C PRO A 42 21.44 6.88 -2.48
N TRP A 43 22.52 7.06 -1.72
CA TRP A 43 22.48 7.49 -0.31
C TRP A 43 21.63 8.73 -0.05
N LYS A 44 21.56 9.66 -1.01
CA LYS A 44 20.71 10.86 -0.91
C LYS A 44 19.23 10.53 -0.75
N LEU A 45 18.74 9.50 -1.44
CA LEU A 45 17.35 9.03 -1.36
C LEU A 45 17.08 8.37 -0.02
N LEU A 46 18.07 7.62 0.46
CA LEU A 46 17.99 6.94 1.74
C LEU A 46 18.04 7.90 2.93
N LYS A 47 18.80 9.00 2.81
CA LYS A 47 18.84 10.04 3.84
C LYS A 47 17.47 10.67 4.05
N THR A 48 16.62 10.74 3.03
CA THR A 48 15.23 11.21 3.16
C THR A 48 14.37 10.23 3.97
N LEU A 49 14.57 8.92 3.80
CA LEU A 49 13.90 7.87 4.59
C LEU A 49 14.39 7.75 6.04
N VAL A 50 15.69 7.93 6.27
CA VAL A 50 16.35 7.70 7.57
C VAL A 50 16.44 8.98 8.40
N GLY A 51 16.55 10.14 7.74
CA GLY A 51 16.77 11.44 8.35
C GLY A 51 15.50 12.23 8.68
N GLY A 52 14.32 11.60 8.66
CA GLY A 52 13.04 12.23 9.03
C GLY A 52 13.04 12.69 10.50
N SER A 53 13.66 13.82 10.78
CA SER A 53 13.24 14.70 11.87
C SER A 53 11.78 15.04 11.60
N TYR A 54 10.86 14.93 12.56
CA TYR A 54 9.45 15.31 12.41
C TYR A 54 9.35 16.82 12.08
N PRO A 55 9.36 17.26 10.81
CA PRO A 55 9.37 18.66 10.46
C PRO A 55 7.98 19.25 10.76
N GLN A 56 7.88 20.57 10.86
CA GLN A 56 6.58 21.25 11.00
C GLN A 56 5.55 20.79 9.96
N ALA A 57 6.00 20.51 8.73
CA ALA A 57 5.15 19.97 7.65
C ALA A 57 4.52 18.59 7.98
N GLU A 58 5.18 17.73 8.76
CA GLU A 58 4.60 16.43 9.18
C GLU A 58 3.57 16.61 10.31
N ILE A 59 3.83 17.54 11.24
CA ILE A 59 2.86 17.93 12.28
C ILE A 59 1.60 18.54 11.63
N GLU A 60 1.78 19.36 10.60
CA GLU A 60 0.69 19.92 9.79
C GLU A 60 -0.09 18.81 9.08
N LYS A 61 0.59 17.87 8.40
CA LYS A 61 -0.07 16.70 7.77
C LYS A 61 -0.87 15.88 8.78
N GLU A 62 -0.36 15.68 9.99
CA GLU A 62 -1.06 14.96 11.05
C GLU A 62 -2.30 15.72 11.55
N ARG A 63 -2.20 17.03 11.76
CA ARG A 63 -3.36 17.88 12.11
C ARG A 63 -4.41 17.86 11.02
N GLU A 64 -4.01 18.00 9.76
CA GLU A 64 -4.92 17.93 8.61
C GLU A 64 -5.64 16.58 8.53
N LEU A 65 -4.91 15.47 8.72
CA LEU A 65 -5.50 14.13 8.78
C LEU A 65 -6.56 14.02 9.87
N GLN A 66 -6.30 14.55 11.07
CA GLN A 66 -7.26 14.57 12.17
C GLN A 66 -8.49 15.44 11.85
N THR A 67 -8.30 16.61 11.24
CA THR A 67 -9.40 17.48 10.79
C THR A 67 -10.27 16.80 9.74
N ILE A 68 -9.67 16.14 8.75
CA ILE A 68 -10.38 15.39 7.71
C ILE A 68 -11.19 14.25 8.34
N GLU A 69 -10.57 13.48 9.23
CA GLU A 69 -11.24 12.37 9.92
C GLU A 69 -12.43 12.87 10.76
N THR A 70 -12.31 14.05 11.39
CA THR A 70 -13.39 14.66 12.17
C THR A 70 -14.53 15.15 11.28
N ALA A 71 -14.21 15.83 10.16
CA ALA A 71 -15.20 16.30 9.20
C ALA A 71 -16.00 15.15 8.54
N GLN A 72 -15.35 14.03 8.26
CA GLN A 72 -16.01 12.84 7.73
C GLN A 72 -16.94 12.17 8.76
N LYS A 73 -16.61 12.26 10.05
CA LYS A 73 -17.49 11.75 11.12
C LYS A 73 -18.76 12.59 11.30
N THR A 74 -18.69 13.89 11.02
CA THR A 74 -19.82 14.80 11.20
C THR A 74 -20.78 14.84 10.01
N GLY A 75 -20.48 14.13 8.91
CA GLY A 75 -21.41 13.88 7.82
C GLY A 75 -21.93 15.13 7.13
N GLN A 76 -21.14 16.20 7.08
CA GLN A 76 -21.52 17.45 6.40
C GLN A 76 -21.94 17.16 4.95
N ALA A 77 -23.02 17.81 4.50
CA ALA A 77 -23.63 17.59 3.19
C ALA A 77 -22.58 17.75 2.08
N GLU A 78 -22.42 16.70 1.29
CA GLU A 78 -21.44 16.68 0.21
C GLU A 78 -22.04 17.32 -1.04
N ASP A 79 -21.38 18.35 -1.54
CA ASP A 79 -21.68 18.93 -2.84
C ASP A 79 -21.59 17.87 -3.95
N PRO A 80 -22.34 18.02 -5.05
CA PRO A 80 -22.17 17.19 -6.23
C PRO A 80 -20.70 17.12 -6.65
N LEU A 81 -20.22 15.93 -7.05
CA LEU A 81 -18.83 15.71 -7.42
C LEU A 81 -18.40 16.68 -8.52
N LYS A 82 -17.49 17.59 -8.16
CA LYS A 82 -16.73 18.42 -9.09
C LYS A 82 -15.31 17.88 -9.12
N ILE A 83 -14.98 17.22 -10.23
CA ILE A 83 -13.64 16.83 -10.63
C ILE A 83 -12.71 18.05 -10.42
N GLY A 84 -11.63 17.90 -9.63
CA GLY A 84 -10.72 19.01 -9.28
C GLY A 84 -11.00 19.70 -7.93
N ARG A 85 -12.18 19.49 -7.33
CA ARG A 85 -12.69 20.28 -6.20
C ARG A 85 -13.33 19.46 -5.08
N THR A 86 -14.03 18.38 -5.43
CA THR A 86 -14.77 17.55 -4.47
C THR A 86 -13.99 16.27 -4.18
N LYS A 87 -14.00 15.85 -2.91
CA LYS A 87 -13.35 14.62 -2.43
C LYS A 87 -14.17 13.40 -2.89
N PRO A 88 -13.64 12.49 -3.72
CA PRO A 88 -14.44 11.41 -4.32
C PRO A 88 -14.82 10.29 -3.36
N ILE A 89 -14.13 10.14 -2.22
CA ILE A 89 -14.31 9.00 -1.30
C ILE A 89 -14.66 9.49 0.12
N HIS A 90 -15.77 9.00 0.68
CA HIS A 90 -16.13 9.19 2.08
C HIS A 90 -15.76 7.97 2.94
N ILE A 91 -14.61 8.01 3.62
CA ILE A 91 -14.02 6.82 4.30
C ILE A 91 -14.96 6.13 5.31
N PRO A 92 -15.68 6.81 6.21
CA PRO A 92 -16.60 6.11 7.12
C PRO A 92 -17.69 5.30 6.40
N ARG A 93 -18.19 5.79 5.26
CA ARG A 93 -19.18 5.05 4.46
C ARG A 93 -18.52 3.87 3.72
N LEU A 94 -17.26 4.01 3.32
CA LEU A 94 -16.49 2.90 2.76
C LEU A 94 -16.29 1.81 3.82
N ILE A 95 -15.96 2.18 5.06
CA ILE A 95 -15.88 1.23 6.17
C ILE A 95 -17.21 0.53 6.40
N ASN A 96 -18.34 1.24 6.33
CA ASN A 96 -19.66 0.61 6.39
C ASN A 96 -19.88 -0.39 5.23
N ALA A 97 -19.45 -0.05 4.01
CA ALA A 97 -19.53 -0.96 2.87
C ALA A 97 -18.69 -2.23 3.10
N ILE A 98 -17.48 -2.11 3.66
CA ILE A 98 -16.63 -3.25 4.04
C ILE A 98 -17.26 -4.07 5.16
N HIS A 99 -17.79 -3.40 6.19
CA HIS A 99 -18.47 -4.05 7.30
C HIS A 99 -19.67 -4.87 6.80
N ARG A 100 -20.44 -4.32 5.87
CA ARG A 100 -21.53 -5.03 5.20
C ARG A 100 -21.05 -6.26 4.43
N VAL A 101 -19.91 -6.19 3.75
CA VAL A 101 -19.31 -7.37 3.10
C VAL A 101 -19.02 -8.47 4.12
N ILE A 102 -18.39 -8.12 5.24
CA ILE A 102 -18.01 -9.06 6.29
C ILE A 102 -19.25 -9.66 6.99
N LEU A 103 -20.16 -8.82 7.47
CA LEU A 103 -21.23 -9.22 8.38
C LEU A 103 -22.50 -9.68 7.67
N GLU A 104 -22.90 -9.01 6.59
CA GLU A 104 -24.18 -9.29 5.93
C GLU A 104 -24.02 -10.19 4.71
N GLN A 105 -23.01 -9.94 3.87
CA GLN A 105 -22.87 -10.67 2.60
C GLN A 105 -22.14 -12.01 2.77
N TYR A 106 -21.11 -12.05 3.62
CA TYR A 106 -20.28 -13.23 3.81
C TYR A 106 -20.02 -13.57 5.29
N PRO A 107 -21.07 -13.76 6.11
CA PRO A 107 -20.94 -14.00 7.55
C PRO A 107 -20.16 -15.28 7.91
N ALA A 108 -20.04 -16.22 6.96
CA ALA A 108 -19.27 -17.46 7.15
C ALA A 108 -17.75 -17.23 7.12
N VAL A 109 -17.28 -16.10 6.60
CA VAL A 109 -15.86 -15.75 6.56
C VAL A 109 -15.55 -14.82 7.74
N THR A 110 -14.74 -15.29 8.67
CA THR A 110 -14.34 -14.49 9.84
C THR A 110 -13.11 -13.66 9.49
N PRO A 111 -13.15 -12.32 9.66
CA PRO A 111 -11.98 -11.50 9.40
C PRO A 111 -10.92 -11.72 10.50
N VAL A 112 -9.67 -11.90 10.09
CA VAL A 112 -8.51 -11.98 10.98
C VAL A 112 -7.39 -11.12 10.42
N MET A 113 -6.60 -10.47 11.27
CA MET A 113 -5.55 -9.56 10.80
C MET A 113 -4.55 -10.27 9.86
N GLY A 114 -4.18 -11.51 10.18
CA GLY A 114 -3.18 -12.28 9.45
C GLY A 114 -1.75 -11.92 9.84
N GLU A 115 -0.81 -12.82 9.54
CA GLU A 115 0.62 -12.54 9.74
C GLU A 115 1.20 -11.72 8.59
N GLU A 116 2.15 -10.85 8.90
CA GLU A 116 2.90 -10.10 7.89
C GLU A 116 4.09 -10.87 7.33
N HIS A 117 4.50 -10.56 6.09
CA HIS A 117 5.78 -11.00 5.55
C HIS A 117 6.94 -10.46 6.41
N LYS A 118 7.88 -11.33 6.74
CA LYS A 118 9.03 -11.05 7.61
C LYS A 118 10.34 -11.29 6.85
N TRP A 119 11.37 -10.61 7.32
CA TRP A 119 12.75 -10.93 6.98
C TRP A 119 13.11 -12.31 7.53
N SER A 120 13.76 -13.12 6.71
CA SER A 120 14.40 -14.38 7.11
C SER A 120 15.46 -14.15 8.19
N SER A 121 15.75 -15.21 8.95
CA SER A 121 16.76 -15.14 10.03
C SER A 121 18.14 -14.72 9.51
N GLU A 122 18.48 -15.12 8.28
CA GLU A 122 19.70 -14.81 7.57
C GLU A 122 19.72 -13.35 7.13
N ALA A 123 18.61 -12.85 6.60
CA ALA A 123 18.45 -11.44 6.28
C ALA A 123 18.53 -10.56 7.53
N GLN A 124 17.86 -10.94 8.63
CA GLN A 124 17.95 -10.23 9.90
C GLN A 124 19.39 -10.19 10.43
N ARG A 125 20.11 -11.31 10.38
CA ARG A 125 21.54 -11.36 10.75
C ARG A 125 22.42 -10.53 9.83
N TYR A 126 22.13 -10.51 8.53
CA TYR A 126 22.90 -9.75 7.54
C TYR A 126 22.65 -8.24 7.67
N LEU A 127 21.40 -7.85 7.84
CA LEU A 127 21.03 -6.49 8.20
C LEU A 127 21.67 -6.14 9.55
N TRP A 128 21.75 -7.11 10.49
CA TRP A 128 22.30 -6.85 11.82
C TRP A 128 23.80 -6.68 11.91
N TYR A 129 24.53 -7.77 11.67
CA TYR A 129 25.98 -7.82 11.76
C TYR A 129 26.67 -7.31 10.51
N GLY A 130 26.05 -7.50 9.34
CA GLY A 130 26.59 -7.02 8.07
C GLY A 130 26.62 -5.49 7.99
N PHE A 131 25.68 -4.79 8.63
CA PHE A 131 25.68 -3.34 8.71
C PHE A 131 26.99 -2.81 9.34
N TRP A 132 27.33 -3.24 10.56
CA TRP A 132 28.53 -2.78 11.25
C TRP A 132 29.81 -3.10 10.48
N HIS A 133 29.87 -4.28 9.84
CA HIS A 133 30.98 -4.64 8.98
C HIS A 133 31.08 -3.73 7.73
N ARG A 134 29.95 -3.43 7.08
CA ARG A 134 29.93 -2.49 5.95
C ARG A 134 30.28 -1.05 6.37
N VAL A 135 29.86 -0.61 7.57
CA VAL A 135 30.21 0.72 8.12
C VAL A 135 31.71 0.79 8.29
N GLY A 136 32.32 -0.23 8.91
CA GLY A 136 33.77 -0.36 9.01
C GLY A 136 34.47 -0.27 7.65
N ARG A 137 33.95 -0.99 6.63
CA ARG A 137 34.51 -0.94 5.26
C ARG A 137 34.36 0.41 4.56
N PHE A 138 33.28 1.14 4.82
CA PHE A 138 33.07 2.50 4.31
C PHE A 138 34.07 3.48 4.95
N ILE A 139 34.23 3.42 6.28
CA ILE A 139 35.17 4.28 7.03
C ILE A 139 36.62 4.08 6.55
N ILE A 140 37.02 2.84 6.23
CA ILE A 140 38.36 2.54 5.71
C ILE A 140 38.48 2.68 4.17
N GLY A 141 37.49 3.25 3.49
CA GLY A 141 37.52 3.54 2.05
C GLY A 141 37.43 2.33 1.11
N LYS A 142 37.18 1.12 1.64
CA LYS A 142 37.04 -0.13 0.85
C LYS A 142 35.63 -0.31 0.27
N GLN A 143 34.70 0.56 0.63
CA GLN A 143 33.35 0.60 0.09
C GLN A 143 32.98 2.07 -0.19
N ARG A 144 32.62 2.39 -1.43
CA ARG A 144 32.26 3.77 -1.82
C ARG A 144 30.86 4.18 -1.33
N GLU A 145 29.96 3.20 -1.18
CA GLU A 145 28.56 3.42 -0.83
C GLU A 145 28.36 3.21 0.68
N PHE A 146 27.75 4.19 1.35
CA PHE A 146 27.43 4.08 2.77
C PHE A 146 26.36 2.99 2.99
N PRO A 147 26.56 2.08 3.95
CA PRO A 147 25.59 1.02 4.19
C PRO A 147 24.27 1.54 4.71
N THR A 148 23.22 1.05 4.08
CA THR A 148 21.84 1.37 4.36
C THR A 148 21.44 0.97 5.79
N LEU A 149 20.98 1.93 6.59
CA LEU A 149 20.41 1.71 7.94
C LEU A 149 18.99 1.12 7.81
N LEU A 150 18.87 -0.06 7.21
CA LEU A 150 17.60 -0.80 7.03
C LEU A 150 17.14 -1.51 8.30
N PHE A 151 17.94 -1.42 9.35
CA PHE A 151 17.69 -2.04 10.63
C PHE A 151 16.32 -1.67 11.20
N MET A 152 15.62 -2.68 11.74
CA MET A 152 14.31 -2.53 12.40
C MET A 152 13.16 -2.05 11.49
N ARG A 153 13.41 -1.81 10.20
CA ARG A 153 12.35 -1.46 9.25
C ARG A 153 11.62 -2.72 8.80
N SER A 154 10.28 -2.64 8.79
CA SER A 154 9.44 -3.72 8.29
C SER A 154 9.79 -4.03 6.83
N LYS A 155 9.84 -5.32 6.47
CA LYS A 155 10.01 -5.76 5.08
C LYS A 155 8.94 -5.12 4.19
N ILE A 156 7.70 -5.11 4.65
CA ILE A 156 6.57 -4.56 3.90
C ILE A 156 6.67 -3.05 3.69
N PHE A 157 7.16 -2.31 4.69
CA PHE A 157 7.41 -0.88 4.52
C PHE A 157 8.34 -0.61 3.33
N LEU A 158 9.46 -1.33 3.26
CA LEU A 158 10.44 -1.16 2.18
C LEU A 158 9.89 -1.59 0.84
N LEU A 159 9.11 -2.68 0.80
CA LEU A 159 8.48 -3.15 -0.42
C LEU A 159 7.45 -2.17 -0.98
N LEU A 160 6.63 -1.57 -0.11
CA LEU A 160 5.67 -0.53 -0.51
C LEU A 160 6.36 0.75 -1.00
N ALA A 161 7.40 1.20 -0.29
CA ALA A 161 8.16 2.37 -0.68
C ALA A 161 8.81 2.18 -2.07
N CYS A 162 9.27 0.96 -2.40
CA CYS A 162 9.93 0.64 -3.66
C CYS A 162 8.97 0.15 -4.77
N GLY A 163 7.69 -0.10 -4.46
CA GLY A 163 6.74 -0.74 -5.39
C GLY A 163 7.14 -2.15 -5.81
N TRP A 164 7.66 -2.96 -4.88
CA TRP A 164 8.17 -4.31 -5.17
C TRP A 164 7.41 -5.44 -4.44
N THR A 165 6.27 -5.16 -3.85
CA THR A 165 5.39 -6.14 -3.18
C THR A 165 5.01 -7.30 -4.10
N SER A 166 4.60 -7.03 -5.34
CA SER A 166 4.22 -8.02 -6.37
C SER A 166 5.34 -9.00 -6.74
N ARG A 167 6.57 -8.71 -6.30
CA ARG A 167 7.76 -9.53 -6.53
C ARG A 167 8.25 -10.28 -5.31
N TYR A 168 8.19 -9.68 -4.12
CA TYR A 168 8.83 -10.20 -2.90
C TYR A 168 7.86 -10.43 -1.72
N ALA A 169 6.56 -10.23 -1.95
CA ALA A 169 5.48 -10.49 -1.01
C ALA A 169 4.23 -10.96 -1.77
N VAL A 170 4.39 -12.01 -2.58
CA VAL A 170 3.32 -12.60 -3.39
C VAL A 170 2.34 -13.37 -2.50
N THR A 171 1.05 -13.23 -2.76
CA THR A 171 -0.04 -13.93 -2.05
C THR A 171 -0.48 -15.22 -2.75
N GLY A 172 -0.18 -15.34 -4.06
CA GLY A 172 -0.62 -16.45 -4.89
C GLY A 172 -2.08 -16.33 -5.35
N GLN A 173 -2.76 -15.22 -5.02
CA GLN A 173 -4.16 -14.96 -5.38
C GLN A 173 -4.30 -13.86 -6.44
N GLU A 174 -3.19 -13.25 -6.87
CA GLU A 174 -3.18 -12.09 -7.77
C GLU A 174 -3.91 -12.38 -9.09
N GLN A 175 -3.57 -13.50 -9.75
CA GLN A 175 -4.18 -13.90 -11.01
C GLN A 175 -5.68 -14.19 -10.86
N ALA A 176 -6.08 -14.83 -9.76
CA ALA A 176 -7.49 -15.12 -9.49
C ALA A 176 -8.29 -13.85 -9.21
N LEU A 177 -7.68 -12.88 -8.52
CA LEU A 177 -8.28 -11.56 -8.29
C LEU A 177 -8.43 -10.81 -9.62
N GLU A 178 -7.38 -10.71 -10.42
CA GLU A 178 -7.43 -10.08 -11.74
C GLU A 178 -8.55 -10.66 -12.60
N GLN A 179 -8.68 -11.98 -12.70
CA GLN A 179 -9.76 -12.64 -13.44
C GLN A 179 -11.15 -12.26 -12.92
N LYS A 180 -11.34 -12.18 -11.60
CA LYS A 180 -12.60 -11.73 -11.00
C LYS A 180 -12.93 -10.30 -11.38
N ILE A 181 -11.95 -9.39 -11.27
CA ILE A 181 -12.12 -7.97 -11.60
C ILE A 181 -12.41 -7.77 -13.10
N MET A 182 -11.79 -8.57 -13.98
CA MET A 182 -12.02 -8.51 -15.42
C MET A 182 -13.46 -8.82 -15.85
N ASN A 183 -14.24 -9.52 -15.01
CA ASN A 183 -15.65 -9.82 -15.26
C ASN A 183 -16.60 -8.66 -14.95
N TYR A 184 -16.12 -7.60 -14.30
CA TYR A 184 -16.92 -6.42 -14.05
C TYR A 184 -17.09 -5.60 -15.34
N PRO A 185 -18.20 -4.85 -15.47
CA PRO A 185 -18.30 -3.85 -16.53
C PRO A 185 -17.19 -2.80 -16.37
N ASP A 186 -16.84 -2.14 -17.46
CA ASP A 186 -15.87 -1.04 -17.43
C ASP A 186 -16.35 0.04 -16.46
N HIS A 187 -15.42 0.56 -15.67
CA HIS A 187 -15.63 1.49 -14.56
C HIS A 187 -16.59 1.02 -13.47
N GLY A 188 -16.92 -0.28 -13.43
CA GLY A 188 -17.86 -0.86 -12.47
C GLY A 188 -17.23 -1.23 -11.12
N VAL A 189 -15.91 -1.37 -11.05
CA VAL A 189 -15.21 -1.85 -9.85
C VAL A 189 -14.97 -0.69 -8.91
N GLN A 190 -15.59 -0.75 -7.74
CA GLN A 190 -15.33 0.20 -6.66
C GLN A 190 -14.37 -0.40 -5.61
N LEU A 191 -13.80 0.45 -4.75
CA LEU A 191 -12.84 0.03 -3.71
C LEU A 191 -13.32 -1.16 -2.87
N HIS A 192 -14.60 -1.18 -2.47
CA HIS A 192 -15.17 -2.27 -1.68
C HIS A 192 -15.35 -3.57 -2.48
N ASP A 193 -15.50 -3.50 -3.80
CA ASP A 193 -15.57 -4.68 -4.67
C ASP A 193 -14.20 -5.35 -4.78
N MET A 194 -13.14 -4.57 -5.02
CA MET A 194 -11.75 -5.06 -4.99
C MET A 194 -11.41 -5.68 -3.64
N PHE A 195 -11.78 -5.01 -2.54
CA PHE A 195 -11.64 -5.59 -1.20
C PHE A 195 -12.41 -6.90 -1.08
N ARG A 196 -13.70 -6.93 -1.46
CA ARG A 196 -14.57 -8.12 -1.34
C ARG A 196 -13.97 -9.31 -2.08
N GLU A 197 -13.63 -9.14 -3.35
CA GLU A 197 -13.09 -10.25 -4.15
C GLU A 197 -11.79 -10.79 -3.56
N SER A 198 -10.89 -9.90 -3.13
CA SER A 198 -9.65 -10.27 -2.46
C SER A 198 -9.88 -10.93 -1.09
N TYR A 199 -10.85 -10.44 -0.31
CA TYR A 199 -11.22 -10.93 1.01
C TYR A 199 -11.70 -12.38 0.96
N LEU A 200 -12.49 -12.70 -0.07
CA LEU A 200 -13.00 -14.05 -0.31
C LEU A 200 -11.88 -15.00 -0.73
N LEU A 201 -11.00 -14.57 -1.64
CA LEU A 201 -9.83 -15.37 -2.06
C LEU A 201 -8.90 -15.67 -0.88
N ASN A 202 -8.71 -14.71 0.01
CA ASN A 202 -7.85 -14.82 1.19
C ASN A 202 -8.58 -15.32 2.45
N ARG A 203 -9.83 -15.78 2.32
CA ARG A 203 -10.61 -16.39 3.41
C ARG A 203 -10.63 -15.56 4.69
N GLY A 204 -10.74 -14.25 4.56
CA GLY A 204 -10.82 -13.34 5.70
C GLY A 204 -9.50 -12.86 6.28
N ASN A 205 -8.35 -13.28 5.74
CA ASN A 205 -7.06 -12.74 6.14
C ASN A 205 -6.89 -11.30 5.62
N MET A 206 -7.01 -10.32 6.49
CA MET A 206 -7.08 -8.89 6.16
C MET A 206 -5.77 -8.34 5.60
N TYR A 207 -4.64 -8.78 6.15
CA TYR A 207 -3.32 -8.43 5.61
C TYR A 207 -3.15 -8.93 4.17
N LEU A 208 -3.39 -10.22 3.93
CA LEU A 208 -3.29 -10.78 2.57
C LEU A 208 -4.36 -10.21 1.63
N THR A 209 -5.54 -9.87 2.14
CA THR A 209 -6.60 -9.20 1.38
C THR A 209 -6.11 -7.89 0.79
N MET A 210 -5.52 -7.03 1.64
CA MET A 210 -5.00 -5.75 1.19
C MET A 210 -3.78 -5.91 0.29
N LEU A 211 -2.88 -6.85 0.62
CA LEU A 211 -1.68 -7.13 -0.17
C LEU A 211 -1.99 -7.69 -1.55
N THR A 212 -2.97 -8.58 -1.70
CA THR A 212 -3.35 -9.14 -3.01
C THR A 212 -3.89 -8.04 -3.92
N ALA A 213 -4.76 -7.17 -3.38
CA ALA A 213 -5.29 -6.03 -4.12
C ALA A 213 -4.16 -5.09 -4.55
N GLU A 214 -3.25 -4.75 -3.63
CA GLU A 214 -2.10 -3.92 -3.93
C GLU A 214 -1.16 -4.56 -4.97
N ASN A 215 -0.86 -5.86 -4.86
CA ASN A 215 0.02 -6.58 -5.79
C ASN A 215 -0.52 -6.59 -7.23
N VAL A 216 -1.84 -6.80 -7.38
CA VAL A 216 -2.52 -6.69 -8.70
C VAL A 216 -2.33 -5.29 -9.27
N LEU A 217 -2.44 -4.26 -8.42
CA LEU A 217 -2.30 -2.85 -8.79
C LEU A 217 -0.83 -2.39 -8.95
N ALA A 218 0.12 -3.16 -8.43
CA ALA A 218 1.56 -2.91 -8.48
C ALA A 218 2.23 -3.48 -9.75
N SER A 219 1.46 -3.89 -10.77
CA SER A 219 2.01 -4.37 -12.04
C SER A 219 2.96 -3.33 -12.63
N ASP A 220 4.20 -3.75 -12.93
CA ASP A 220 5.38 -2.94 -13.29
C ASP A 220 5.11 -1.42 -13.46
N PRO A 221 5.41 -0.59 -12.45
CA PRO A 221 5.12 0.85 -12.51
C PRO A 221 5.86 1.57 -13.63
N TYR A 222 6.88 0.93 -14.24
CA TYR A 222 7.68 1.49 -15.34
C TYR A 222 7.13 1.12 -16.73
N ARG A 223 6.04 0.36 -16.79
CA ARG A 223 5.40 0.01 -18.06
C ARG A 223 4.79 1.27 -18.70
N VAL A 224 5.31 1.66 -19.86
CA VAL A 224 4.95 2.90 -20.58
C VAL A 224 3.47 2.94 -20.97
N ASP A 225 2.87 1.79 -21.25
CA ASP A 225 1.46 1.61 -21.63
C ASP A 225 0.58 1.13 -20.46
N ARG A 226 1.01 1.30 -19.21
CA ARG A 226 0.23 0.94 -18.01
C ARG A 226 -1.17 1.57 -18.04
N GLY A 227 -1.24 2.83 -18.50
CA GLY A 227 -2.46 3.62 -18.73
C GLY A 227 -3.50 2.96 -19.65
N GLU A 228 -3.07 2.01 -20.50
CA GLU A 228 -3.91 1.33 -21.49
C GLU A 228 -4.36 -0.06 -21.05
N SER A 229 -3.95 -0.50 -19.85
CA SER A 229 -4.32 -1.81 -19.30
C SER A 229 -5.83 -2.00 -19.26
N GLN A 230 -6.31 -3.16 -19.71
CA GLN A 230 -7.75 -3.49 -19.65
C GLN A 230 -8.26 -3.49 -18.20
N LEU A 231 -7.43 -3.92 -17.26
CA LEU A 231 -7.78 -3.95 -15.85
C LEU A 231 -8.01 -2.52 -15.31
N GLN A 232 -7.24 -1.53 -15.76
CA GLN A 232 -7.45 -0.13 -15.37
C GLN A 232 -8.83 0.38 -15.80
N ARG A 233 -9.30 -0.02 -16.98
CA ARG A 233 -10.63 0.37 -17.48
C ARG A 233 -11.76 -0.18 -16.60
N LYS A 234 -11.53 -1.25 -15.84
CA LYS A 234 -12.51 -1.80 -14.90
C LYS A 234 -12.70 -0.93 -13.66
N LEU A 235 -11.68 -0.17 -13.27
CA LEU A 235 -11.65 0.59 -12.03
C LEU A 235 -12.45 1.89 -12.15
N VAL A 236 -13.26 2.18 -11.13
CA VAL A 236 -13.88 3.51 -10.99
C VAL A 236 -12.80 4.56 -10.74
N TYR A 237 -13.05 5.79 -11.22
CA TYR A 237 -12.15 6.90 -11.00
C TYR A 237 -12.19 7.36 -9.54
N ILE A 238 -11.03 7.39 -8.88
CA ILE A 238 -10.92 7.77 -7.46
C ILE A 238 -10.08 9.03 -7.22
N ARG A 239 -9.57 9.65 -8.29
CA ARG A 239 -8.77 10.88 -8.23
C ARG A 239 -9.67 12.12 -8.26
N HIS A 240 -9.12 13.26 -7.87
CA HIS A 240 -9.83 14.52 -7.73
C HIS A 240 -9.18 15.64 -8.55
N ASP A 241 -8.56 15.33 -9.69
CA ASP A 241 -8.03 16.29 -10.67
C ASP A 241 -9.15 16.85 -11.57
N SER A 242 -8.89 17.89 -12.38
CA SER A 242 -9.88 18.62 -13.19
C SER A 242 -10.29 17.93 -14.50
N GLN A 243 -9.57 16.88 -14.92
CA GLN A 243 -9.88 16.03 -16.06
C GLN A 243 -9.42 14.61 -15.71
N PRO A 244 -10.14 13.55 -16.14
CA PRO A 244 -9.69 12.17 -15.96
C PRO A 244 -8.47 11.90 -16.86
N LEU A 245 -7.31 12.39 -16.45
CA LEU A 245 -6.05 12.31 -17.17
C LEU A 245 -5.07 11.41 -16.40
N GLY A 246 -4.40 10.54 -17.13
CA GLY A 246 -3.31 9.73 -16.59
C GLY A 246 -3.75 8.47 -15.84
N ASP A 247 -2.83 7.97 -15.02
CA ASP A 247 -2.90 6.63 -14.45
C ASP A 247 -3.82 6.54 -13.21
N ASN A 248 -5.05 6.06 -13.38
CA ASN A 248 -5.95 5.75 -12.26
C ASN A 248 -5.44 4.53 -11.46
N TYR A 249 -4.64 3.68 -12.10
CA TYR A 249 -4.05 2.49 -11.49
C TYR A 249 -3.07 2.87 -10.37
N GLY A 250 -2.24 3.89 -10.60
CA GLY A 250 -1.37 4.49 -9.58
C GLY A 250 -2.15 4.92 -8.34
N ALA A 251 -3.26 5.64 -8.49
CA ALA A 251 -4.10 6.05 -7.35
C ALA A 251 -4.64 4.86 -6.56
N TRP A 252 -5.11 3.81 -7.24
CA TRP A 252 -5.58 2.60 -6.58
C TRP A 252 -4.44 1.87 -5.85
N TYR A 253 -3.29 1.71 -6.50
CA TYR A 253 -2.07 1.15 -5.92
C TYR A 253 -1.69 1.89 -4.62
N HIS A 254 -1.61 3.21 -4.67
CA HIS A 254 -1.30 4.05 -3.51
C HIS A 254 -2.33 3.88 -2.39
N PHE A 255 -3.63 3.89 -2.72
CA PHE A 255 -4.71 3.72 -1.74
C PHE A 255 -4.61 2.38 -0.99
N PHE A 256 -4.45 1.28 -1.71
CA PHE A 256 -4.35 -0.05 -1.11
C PHE A 256 -3.02 -0.26 -0.38
N GLY A 257 -1.90 0.23 -0.91
CA GLY A 257 -0.58 0.11 -0.28
C GLY A 257 -0.49 0.84 1.06
N ILE A 258 -0.86 2.13 1.09
CA ILE A 258 -0.86 2.88 2.35
C ILE A 258 -1.96 2.39 3.30
N GLY A 259 -3.10 1.94 2.76
CA GLY A 259 -4.19 1.35 3.53
C GLY A 259 -3.77 0.05 4.21
N MET A 260 -3.04 -0.81 3.52
CA MET A 260 -2.42 -2.01 4.10
C MET A 260 -1.44 -1.63 5.22
N TYR A 261 -0.59 -0.63 4.99
CA TYR A 261 0.35 -0.21 6.02
C TYR A 261 -0.36 0.35 7.26
N GLY A 262 -1.38 1.19 7.06
CA GLY A 262 -2.23 1.72 8.12
C GLY A 262 -3.02 0.64 8.87
N LEU A 263 -3.47 -0.40 8.17
CA LEU A 263 -4.13 -1.58 8.73
C LEU A 263 -3.21 -2.31 9.71
N VAL A 264 -1.93 -2.39 9.41
CA VAL A 264 -0.96 -3.22 10.15
C VAL A 264 -0.23 -2.43 11.25
N ARG A 265 -0.18 -1.09 11.18
CA ARG A 265 0.72 -0.25 11.99
C ARG A 265 0.06 0.91 12.77
N ALA A 266 -1.25 0.96 12.95
CA ALA A 266 -1.90 2.05 13.71
C ALA A 266 -1.38 2.12 15.17
N PRO A 267 -0.94 3.28 15.72
CA PRO A 267 -1.34 4.68 15.43
C PRO A 267 -0.36 5.58 14.62
N PHE A 268 0.82 5.13 14.19
CA PHE A 268 1.87 5.99 13.61
C PHE A 268 1.76 6.23 12.08
N VAL A 269 0.55 6.46 11.58
CA VAL A 269 0.26 6.43 10.13
C VAL A 269 0.78 7.67 9.36
N ALA A 270 0.84 8.85 9.99
CA ALA A 270 1.30 10.07 9.31
C ALA A 270 2.77 9.98 8.86
N ARG A 271 3.62 9.39 9.70
CA ARG A 271 5.03 9.10 9.37
C ARG A 271 5.15 8.17 8.17
N ALA A 272 4.25 7.21 8.04
CA ALA A 272 4.26 6.25 6.94
C ALA A 272 3.97 6.91 5.59
N VAL A 273 2.98 7.80 5.54
CA VAL A 273 2.61 8.56 4.33
C VAL A 273 3.82 9.35 3.85
N ALA A 274 4.46 10.09 4.75
CA ALA A 274 5.62 10.91 4.41
C ALA A 274 6.81 10.07 3.94
N GLU A 275 7.10 8.95 4.61
CA GLU A 275 8.24 8.10 4.25
C GLU A 275 8.02 7.35 2.90
N ILE A 276 6.80 6.89 2.60
CA ILE A 276 6.45 6.26 1.31
C ILE A 276 6.49 7.30 0.18
N GLU A 277 5.84 8.47 0.36
CA GLU A 277 5.81 9.58 -0.61
C GLU A 277 7.22 10.08 -0.93
N SER A 278 8.06 10.26 0.10
CA SER A 278 9.44 10.71 -0.07
C SER A 278 10.27 9.78 -0.93
N PHE A 279 10.02 8.47 -0.87
CA PHE A 279 10.81 7.50 -1.62
C PHE A 279 10.24 7.20 -3.00
N GLY A 280 8.91 7.12 -3.13
CA GLY A 280 8.21 6.94 -4.40
C GLY A 280 8.45 8.12 -5.36
N SER A 281 8.27 9.36 -4.89
CA SER A 281 8.49 10.58 -5.69
C SER A 281 9.95 10.76 -6.14
N LEU A 282 10.90 10.24 -5.37
CA LEU A 282 12.32 10.26 -5.74
C LEU A 282 12.69 9.23 -6.82
N PHE A 283 11.87 8.19 -7.01
CA PHE A 283 12.07 7.16 -8.02
C PHE A 283 11.25 7.37 -9.30
N LEU A 284 10.13 8.09 -9.22
CA LEU A 284 9.13 8.09 -10.28
C LEU A 284 8.81 9.48 -10.83
N GLU A 285 8.52 10.50 -10.01
CA GLU A 285 8.15 11.83 -10.50
C GLU A 285 8.05 12.87 -9.35
N GLY A 286 8.14 14.16 -9.67
CA GLY A 286 8.07 15.26 -8.71
C GLY A 286 6.74 15.35 -7.93
N LYS A 287 6.64 16.30 -6.99
CA LYS A 287 5.49 16.45 -6.08
C LYS A 287 4.13 16.48 -6.81
N ASP A 288 3.32 15.42 -6.64
CA ASP A 288 1.92 15.37 -7.09
C ASP A 288 0.95 15.48 -5.91
N LYS A 289 0.20 16.58 -5.86
CA LYS A 289 -0.83 16.84 -4.82
C LYS A 289 -1.96 15.81 -4.82
N GLN A 290 -2.16 15.07 -5.92
CA GLN A 290 -3.15 13.99 -6.01
C GLN A 290 -2.70 12.75 -5.23
N GLU A 291 -1.44 12.38 -5.38
CA GLU A 291 -0.84 11.27 -4.63
C GLU A 291 -0.97 11.52 -3.13
N ASP A 292 -0.71 12.75 -2.68
CA ASP A 292 -0.88 13.16 -1.28
C ASP A 292 -2.32 12.98 -0.77
N TYR A 293 -3.31 13.29 -1.59
CA TYR A 293 -4.72 13.11 -1.21
C TYR A 293 -5.06 11.63 -1.05
N ILE A 294 -4.71 10.81 -2.05
CA ILE A 294 -4.98 9.38 -2.06
C ILE A 294 -4.24 8.68 -0.90
N ASN A 295 -2.97 9.01 -0.69
CA ASN A 295 -2.16 8.46 0.39
C ASN A 295 -2.79 8.77 1.76
N ARG A 296 -3.26 10.01 1.98
CA ARG A 296 -3.96 10.40 3.21
C ARG A 296 -5.26 9.62 3.42
N TYR A 297 -6.05 9.40 2.37
CA TYR A 297 -7.34 8.72 2.48
C TYR A 297 -7.17 7.22 2.69
N GLY A 298 -6.21 6.60 2.00
CA GLY A 298 -5.82 5.22 2.26
C GLY A 298 -5.31 5.05 3.70
N ALA A 299 -4.54 6.01 4.23
CA ALA A 299 -4.07 5.99 5.61
C ALA A 299 -5.22 6.03 6.64
N ILE A 300 -6.21 6.90 6.43
CA ILE A 300 -7.41 6.98 7.28
C ILE A 300 -8.20 5.67 7.16
N PHE A 301 -8.39 5.17 5.94
CA PHE A 301 -9.06 3.89 5.68
C PHE A 301 -8.41 2.73 6.42
N GLY A 302 -7.10 2.54 6.25
CA GLY A 302 -6.33 1.48 6.90
C GLY A 302 -6.45 1.53 8.43
N ARG A 303 -6.37 2.73 9.02
CA ARG A 303 -6.56 2.92 10.47
C ARG A 303 -7.97 2.54 10.93
N GLN A 304 -9.00 3.00 10.22
CA GLN A 304 -10.38 2.67 10.58
C GLN A 304 -10.67 1.18 10.38
N LEU A 305 -10.10 0.57 9.34
CA LEU A 305 -10.19 -0.87 9.10
C LEU A 305 -9.49 -1.67 10.19
N ASN A 306 -8.27 -1.29 10.60
CA ASN A 306 -7.60 -1.87 11.75
C ASN A 306 -8.50 -1.83 12.98
N ARG A 307 -9.06 -0.65 13.30
CA ARG A 307 -9.97 -0.48 14.44
C ARG A 307 -11.21 -1.37 14.32
N LEU A 308 -11.79 -1.51 13.12
CA LEU A 308 -12.93 -2.39 12.87
C LEU A 308 -12.60 -3.84 13.26
N ILE A 309 -11.41 -4.32 12.89
CA ILE A 309 -10.95 -5.69 13.10
C ILE A 309 -10.45 -5.92 14.54
N GLU A 310 -9.49 -5.13 15.02
CA GLU A 310 -8.86 -5.25 16.34
C GLU A 310 -9.86 -5.12 17.49
N LYS A 311 -10.83 -4.22 17.36
CA LYS A 311 -11.89 -4.04 18.37
C LYS A 311 -13.12 -4.90 18.11
N GLU A 312 -13.04 -5.80 17.13
CA GLU A 312 -14.12 -6.68 16.70
C GLU A 312 -15.46 -5.97 16.44
N LEU A 313 -15.41 -4.69 16.04
CA LEU A 313 -16.60 -3.88 15.77
C LEU A 313 -17.41 -4.44 14.60
N TRP A 314 -16.76 -5.22 13.73
CA TRP A 314 -17.43 -5.95 12.64
C TRP A 314 -18.50 -6.94 13.14
N LYS A 315 -18.43 -7.41 14.39
CA LYS A 315 -19.46 -8.28 14.99
C LYS A 315 -20.75 -7.55 15.33
N GLN A 316 -20.69 -6.22 15.45
CA GLN A 316 -21.84 -5.39 15.79
C GLN A 316 -22.62 -5.07 14.51
N PRO A 317 -23.96 -5.13 14.51
CA PRO A 317 -24.72 -4.70 13.35
C PRO A 317 -24.48 -3.21 13.08
N LEU A 318 -24.48 -2.85 11.80
CA LEU A 318 -24.45 -1.45 11.40
C LEU A 318 -25.73 -0.73 11.89
N PRO A 319 -25.64 0.57 12.23
CA PRO A 319 -26.81 1.40 12.48
C PRO A 319 -27.82 1.34 11.32
N LYS A 320 -29.12 1.44 11.61
CA LYS A 320 -30.18 1.34 10.58
C LYS A 320 -30.10 2.45 9.51
N ASP A 321 -29.53 3.59 9.89
CA ASP A 321 -29.28 4.76 9.04
C ASP A 321 -27.88 4.77 8.43
N ALA A 322 -27.10 3.69 8.60
CA ALA A 322 -25.75 3.60 8.05
C ALA A 322 -25.76 3.64 6.52
N ARG A 323 -25.03 4.61 5.97
CA ARG A 323 -24.79 4.74 4.53
C ARG A 323 -23.54 4.00 4.10
N TYR A 324 -23.60 3.41 2.91
CA TYR A 324 -22.52 2.65 2.26
C TYR A 324 -22.20 3.15 0.85
N ASP A 325 -22.89 4.21 0.40
CA ASP A 325 -22.57 4.95 -0.82
C ASP A 325 -21.47 5.98 -0.53
N TYR A 326 -20.23 5.48 -0.56
CA TYR A 326 -19.04 6.25 -0.22
C TYR A 326 -18.40 6.95 -1.41
N MET A 327 -18.73 6.52 -2.62
CA MET A 327 -18.35 7.21 -3.85
C MET A 327 -19.39 8.27 -4.14
N LEU A 328 -18.96 9.50 -4.39
CA LEU A 328 -19.87 10.48 -4.96
C LEU A 328 -20.23 10.06 -6.40
N PRO A 329 -21.50 10.16 -6.80
CA PRO A 329 -21.93 9.75 -8.13
C PRO A 329 -21.22 10.60 -9.19
N VAL A 330 -20.54 9.92 -10.11
CA VAL A 330 -19.98 10.55 -11.31
C VAL A 330 -21.12 10.64 -12.33
N THR A 331 -21.57 11.84 -12.67
CA THR A 331 -22.58 12.03 -13.72
C THR A 331 -21.91 12.35 -15.04
N GLU A 332 -22.54 12.08 -16.19
CA GLU A 332 -22.00 12.51 -17.51
C GLU A 332 -21.72 14.03 -17.58
N LYS A 333 -22.44 14.81 -16.77
CA LYS A 333 -22.21 16.26 -16.62
C LYS A 333 -20.95 16.59 -15.83
N SER A 334 -20.41 15.66 -15.06
CA SER A 334 -19.15 15.82 -14.31
C SER A 334 -17.93 15.82 -15.24
N PHE A 335 -18.08 15.41 -16.50
CA PHE A 335 -17.02 15.31 -17.51
C PHE A 335 -17.09 16.40 -18.60
N LYS A 336 -18.08 17.30 -18.54
CA LYS A 336 -18.18 18.49 -19.40
C LYS A 336 -17.73 19.72 -18.63
#